data_AF-A0A6I4YHW0-F1
#
_entry.id   AF-A0A6I4YHW0-F1
#
_cell.length_a   1.000
_cell.length_b   1.000
_cell.length_c   1.000
_cell.angle_alpha   90.00
_cell.angle_beta   90.00
_cell.angle_gamma   90.00
#
_symmetry.space_group_name_H-M   'P 1'
#
loop_
_entity.id
_entity.type
_entity.pdbx_description
1 polymer ?
#
loop_
_entity_poly.entity_id
_entity_poly.type
_entity_poly.pdbx_seq_one_letter_code
_entity_poly.pdbx_strand_id
1 'polypeptide(L)'
;MARAILRDAAQALAALAVTVQRRLPEAVPVVATGGALRVSPLFGAEVRRACPGVVIQQRDHAAVAALAAAQLGPDARRGAAVPPGFTPGS
;
A
#
# COMPACT_ATOMS: atom_id res chain seq x y z
N MET A 1 -3.91 11.04 25.66
CA MET A 1 -2.89 10.02 25.30
C MET A 1 -3.08 9.47 23.90
N ALA A 2 -4.20 8.80 23.58
CA ALA A 2 -4.42 8.20 22.25
C ALA A 2 -4.25 9.17 21.07
N ARG A 3 -4.73 10.42 21.18
CA ARG A 3 -4.55 11.44 20.13
C ARG A 3 -3.10 11.87 19.91
N ALA A 4 -2.29 11.88 20.97
CA ALA A 4 -0.86 12.19 20.85
C ALA A 4 -0.15 11.10 20.05
N ILE A 5 -0.45 9.83 20.33
CA ILE A 5 0.09 8.69 19.57
C ILE A 5 -0.26 8.80 18.07
N LEU A 6 -1.50 9.17 17.73
CA LEU A 6 -1.89 9.36 16.33
C LEU A 6 -1.14 10.51 15.66
N ARG A 7 -0.90 11.60 16.39
CA ARG A 7 -0.12 12.74 15.89
C ARG A 7 1.34 12.36 15.66
N ASP A 8 1.96 11.69 16.62
CA ASP A 8 3.37 11.29 16.53
C ASP A 8 3.57 10.28 15.39
N ALA A 9 2.64 9.34 15.23
CA ALA A 9 2.63 8.41 14.11
C ALA A 9 2.49 9.15 12.76
N ALA A 10 1.58 10.13 12.67
CA ALA A 10 1.41 10.92 11.46
C ALA A 10 2.67 11.74 11.11
N GLN A 11 3.34 12.32 12.12
CA GLN A 11 4.60 13.04 11.94
C GLN A 11 5.73 12.14 11.47
N ALA A 12 5.87 10.95 12.07
CA ALA A 12 6.87 9.97 11.65
C ALA A 12 6.67 9.54 10.19
N LEU A 13 5.42 9.27 9.78
CA LEU A 13 5.09 8.93 8.40
C LEU A 13 5.39 10.07 7.42
N ALA A 14 5.06 11.31 7.79
CA ALA A 14 5.38 12.48 6.98
C ALA A 14 6.88 12.68 6.80
N ALA A 15 7.67 12.53 7.88
CA ALA A 15 9.12 12.63 7.84
C ALA A 15 9.74 11.55 6.94
N LEU A 16 9.22 10.32 7.00
CA LEU A 16 9.64 9.24 6.12
C LEU A 16 9.32 9.56 4.65
N ALA A 17 8.10 10.01 4.36
CA ALA A 17 7.69 10.36 2.99
C ALA A 17 8.59 11.45 2.38
N VAL A 18 8.87 12.52 3.14
CA VAL A 18 9.80 13.59 2.71
C VAL A 18 11.20 13.05 2.47
N THR A 19 11.69 12.17 3.36
CA THR A 19 13.02 11.57 3.23
C THR A 19 13.13 10.72 1.97
N VAL A 20 12.10 9.92 1.67
CA VAL A 20 12.05 9.10 0.46
C VAL A 20 11.97 9.97 -0.79
N GLN A 21 11.08 10.97 -0.82
CA GLN A 21 10.96 11.89 -1.96
C GLN A 21 12.27 12.59 -2.31
N ARG A 22 13.03 13.06 -1.31
CA ARG A 22 14.34 13.70 -1.52
C ARG A 22 15.40 12.77 -2.14
N ARG A 23 15.20 11.46 -2.08
CA ARG A 23 16.10 10.46 -2.67
C ARG A 23 15.67 10.01 -4.07
N LEU A 24 14.49 10.42 -4.53
CA LEU A 24 14.00 10.10 -5.86
C LEU A 24 14.42 11.19 -6.85
N PRO A 25 14.74 10.84 -8.11
CA PRO A 25 15.16 11.80 -9.12
C PRO A 25 14.03 12.77 -9.53
N GLU A 26 12.78 12.39 -9.27
CA GLU A 26 11.59 13.18 -9.57
C GLU A 26 10.68 13.32 -8.35
N ALA A 27 9.92 14.42 -8.32
CA ALA A 27 8.93 14.66 -7.27
C ALA A 27 7.72 13.73 -7.45
N VAL A 28 7.71 12.61 -6.73
CA VAL A 28 6.62 11.63 -6.77
C VAL A 28 5.56 11.97 -5.71
N PRO A 29 4.25 11.95 -6.04
CA PRO A 29 3.19 12.22 -5.08
C PRO A 29 3.15 11.18 -3.94
N VAL A 30 2.85 11.63 -2.71
CA VAL A 30 2.68 10.72 -1.56
C VAL A 30 1.25 10.18 -1.55
N VAL A 31 1.11 8.86 -1.63
CA VAL A 31 -0.18 8.17 -1.46
C VAL A 31 -0.13 7.34 -0.19
N ALA A 32 -1.02 7.62 0.75
CA ALA A 32 -1.15 6.88 2.01
C ALA A 32 -2.31 5.88 1.94
N THR A 33 -2.01 4.61 2.19
CA THR A 33 -2.97 3.49 2.19
C THR A 33 -2.85 2.68 3.47
N GLY A 34 -3.84 1.81 3.76
CA GLY A 34 -3.77 0.83 4.85
C GLY A 34 -4.96 0.86 5.81
N GLY A 35 -5.16 -0.23 6.55
CA GLY A 35 -6.34 -0.43 7.40
C GLY A 35 -6.52 0.64 8.48
N ALA A 36 -5.43 1.15 9.05
CA ALA A 36 -5.47 2.22 10.06
C ALA A 36 -6.14 3.50 9.54
N LEU A 37 -5.91 3.86 8.27
CA LEU A 37 -6.54 5.00 7.61
C LEU A 37 -8.00 4.73 7.24
N ARG A 38 -8.41 3.45 7.14
CA ARG A 38 -9.79 3.04 6.88
C ARG A 38 -10.66 3.15 8.13
N VAL A 39 -10.15 2.66 9.26
CA VAL A 39 -10.92 2.54 10.50
C VAL A 39 -10.91 3.81 11.34
N SER A 40 -9.93 4.71 11.14
CA SER A 40 -9.77 5.92 11.95
C SER A 40 -9.77 7.19 11.09
N PRO A 41 -10.89 7.92 11.03
CA PRO A 41 -10.95 9.25 10.40
C PRO A 41 -9.98 10.25 11.05
N LEU A 42 -9.76 10.12 12.35
CA LEU A 42 -8.85 10.98 13.12
C LEU A 42 -7.40 10.80 12.67
N PHE A 43 -6.96 9.57 12.43
CA PHE A 43 -5.60 9.32 11.96
C PHE A 43 -5.37 9.92 10.57
N GLY A 44 -6.34 9.78 9.66
CA GLY A 44 -6.27 10.41 8.34
C GLY A 44 -6.19 11.94 8.41
N ALA A 45 -6.85 12.57 9.39
CA ALA A 45 -6.77 14.01 9.61
C ALA A 45 -5.38 14.46 10.10
N GLU A 46 -4.78 13.72 11.04
CA GLU A 46 -3.42 14.03 11.52
C GLU A 46 -2.38 13.81 10.41
N VAL A 47 -2.53 12.78 9.57
CA VAL A 47 -1.65 12.53 8.40
C VAL A 47 -1.74 13.66 7.37
N ARG A 48 -2.95 14.15 7.05
CA ARG A 48 -3.11 15.32 6.15
C ARG A 48 -2.51 16.60 6.72
N ARG A 49 -2.54 16.78 8.05
CA ARG A 49 -1.88 17.92 8.70
C ARG A 49 -0.35 17.81 8.65
N ALA A 50 0.19 16.62 8.89
CA ALA A 50 1.63 16.40 8.93
C ALA A 50 2.28 16.35 7.54
N CYS A 51 1.56 15.88 6.52
CA CYS A 51 2.03 15.76 5.14
C CYS A 51 1.06 16.48 4.17
N PRO A 52 1.22 17.80 3.96
CA PRO A 52 0.43 18.54 2.99
C PRO A 52 0.57 17.95 1.58
N GLY A 53 -0.55 17.77 0.88
CA GLY A 53 -0.57 17.16 -0.45
C GLY A 53 -0.64 15.63 -0.48
N VAL A 54 -0.66 14.96 0.68
CA VAL A 54 -0.87 13.52 0.75
C VAL A 54 -2.25 13.12 0.22
N VAL A 55 -2.27 12.13 -0.67
CA VAL A 55 -3.51 11.51 -1.13
C VAL A 55 -3.78 10.29 -0.26
N ILE A 56 -4.88 10.29 0.50
CA ILE A 56 -5.31 9.10 1.25
C ILE A 56 -6.20 8.26 0.35
N GLN A 57 -5.74 7.06 -0.01
CA GLN A 57 -6.51 6.11 -0.79
C GLN A 57 -6.89 4.89 0.04
N GLN A 58 -8.18 4.57 0.04
CA GLN A 58 -8.68 3.33 0.61
C GLN A 58 -8.52 2.22 -0.43
N ARG A 59 -7.38 1.53 -0.41
CA ARG A 59 -7.21 0.31 -1.21
C ARG A 59 -7.65 -0.89 -0.38
N ASP A 60 -8.56 -1.67 -0.95
CA ASP A 60 -8.75 -3.04 -0.51
C ASP A 60 -7.69 -3.86 -1.25
N HIS A 61 -6.57 -4.14 -0.58
CA HIS A 61 -5.47 -4.86 -1.18
C HIS A 61 -5.89 -6.27 -1.65
N ALA A 62 -6.89 -6.88 -0.99
CA ALA A 62 -7.45 -8.16 -1.42
C ALA A 62 -8.28 -8.00 -2.70
N ALA A 63 -9.14 -6.98 -2.78
CA ALA A 63 -9.90 -6.70 -4.00
C ALA A 63 -9.00 -6.31 -5.18
N VAL A 64 -7.97 -5.49 -4.95
CA VAL A 64 -7.00 -5.10 -6.00
C VAL A 64 -6.17 -6.30 -6.47
N ALA A 65 -5.72 -7.17 -5.55
CA ALA A 65 -5.01 -8.39 -5.91
C ALA A 65 -5.91 -9.38 -6.67
N ALA A 66 -7.18 -9.52 -6.27
CA ALA A 66 -8.15 -10.34 -6.96
C ALA A 66 -8.45 -9.82 -8.37
N LEU A 67 -8.61 -8.49 -8.53
CA LEU A 67 -8.79 -7.84 -9.83
C LEU A 67 -7.55 -8.00 -10.72
N ALA A 68 -6.35 -7.84 -10.16
CA ALA A 68 -5.10 -8.07 -10.88
C ALA A 68 -4.96 -9.55 -11.31
N ALA A 69 -5.28 -10.50 -10.43
CA ALA A 69 -5.27 -11.93 -10.73
C ALA A 69 -6.31 -12.31 -11.80
N ALA A 70 -7.49 -11.67 -11.80
CA ALA A 70 -8.51 -11.86 -12.82
C ALA A 70 -8.06 -11.31 -14.19
N GLN A 71 -7.29 -10.21 -14.21
CA GLN A 71 -6.74 -9.62 -15.43
C GLN A 71 -5.54 -10.39 -16.01
N LEU A 72 -4.87 -11.22 -15.20
CA LEU A 72 -3.73 -12.04 -15.65
C LEU A 72 -4.11 -13.21 -16.58
N GLY A 73 -5.40 -13.47 -16.80
CA GLY A 73 -5.91 -14.40 -17.81
C GLY A 73 -5.48 -15.88 -17.65
N PRO A 74 -6.12 -16.81 -18.35
CA PRO A 74 -5.78 -18.24 -18.30
C PRO A 74 -4.43 -18.59 -18.96
N ASP A 75 -3.83 -17.72 -19.76
CA ASP A 75 -2.55 -17.99 -20.44
C ASP A 75 -1.32 -17.90 -19.53
N ALA A 76 -1.40 -17.14 -18.42
CA ALA A 76 -0.34 -17.16 -17.40
C ALA A 76 -0.18 -18.54 -16.73
N ARG A 77 -1.22 -19.40 -16.78
CA ARG A 77 -1.15 -20.78 -16.27
C ARG A 77 -0.44 -21.75 -17.22
N ARG A 78 -0.30 -21.41 -18.51
CA ARG A 78 0.40 -22.25 -19.50
C ARG A 78 1.92 -22.08 -19.44
N GLY A 79 2.42 -20.99 -18.88
CA GLY A 79 3.85 -20.71 -18.70
C GLY A 79 4.45 -21.26 -17.41
N ALA A 80 3.63 -21.69 -16.44
CA ALA A 80 4.09 -22.44 -15.28
C ALA A 80 4.35 -23.89 -15.72
N ALA A 81 5.42 -24.10 -16.47
CA ALA A 81 5.92 -25.42 -16.77
C ALA A 81 6.15 -26.14 -15.44
N VAL A 82 5.38 -27.20 -15.21
CA VAL A 82 5.70 -28.18 -14.18
C VAL A 82 7.12 -28.65 -14.49
N PRO A 83 8.10 -28.47 -13.58
CA PRO A 83 9.45 -28.94 -13.84
C PRO A 83 9.37 -30.45 -14.13
N PRO A 84 10.10 -30.95 -15.13
CA PRO A 84 10.08 -32.38 -15.46
C PRO A 84 10.49 -33.17 -14.21
N GLY A 85 9.55 -33.97 -13.67
CA GLY A 85 9.76 -34.78 -12.46
C GLY A 85 8.69 -34.66 -11.38
N PHE A 86 7.70 -33.76 -11.50
CA PHE A 86 6.61 -33.67 -10.52
C PHE A 86 5.36 -34.43 -11.00
N THR A 87 5.13 -35.62 -10.45
CA THR A 87 3.85 -36.36 -10.52
C THR A 87 3.08 -36.16 -9.20
N PRO A 88 1.95 -35.45 -9.19
CA PRO A 88 1.12 -35.38 -8.00
C PRO A 88 0.25 -36.64 -7.88
N GLY A 89 0.55 -37.47 -6.88
CA GLY A 89 -0.39 -38.45 -6.31
C GLY A 89 -0.54 -39.76 -7.07
N SER A 90 0.07 -40.81 -6.53
CA SER A 90 -0.45 -42.19 -6.51
C SER A 90 -1.52 -42.34 -5.44
#